data_AF-A0A3D2AZN2-F1
#
_entry.id   AF-A0A3D2AZN2-F1
#
_cell.length_a   1.000
_cell.length_b   1.000
_cell.length_c   1.000
_cell.angle_alpha   90.00
_cell.angle_beta   90.00
_cell.angle_gamma   90.00
#
_symmetry.space_group_name_H-M   'P 1'
#
loop_
_entity.id
_entity.type
_entity.pdbx_description
1 polymer ?
#
loop_
_entity_poly.entity_id
_entity_poly.type
_entity_poly.pdbx_seq_one_letter_code
_entity_poly.pdbx_strand_id
1 'polypeptide(L)' 'ESNGDFVFASLIDGELNYTITNLTKATYEEQILYEGRPSYFYLAFDGSRDASGIGKMRYWRGQVQLEP' A
#
# COMPACT_ATOMS: atom_id res chain seq x y z
N GLU A 1 2.38 -1.83 10.08
CA GLU A 1 2.59 -3.07 9.32
C GLU A 1 2.36 -2.85 7.83
N SER A 2 3.04 -3.58 6.95
CA SER A 2 2.75 -3.57 5.51
C SER A 2 3.17 -4.90 4.88
N ASN A 3 2.50 -5.26 3.77
CA ASN A 3 2.90 -6.37 2.89
C ASN A 3 3.75 -5.91 1.69
N GLY A 4 4.26 -4.69 1.72
CA GLY A 4 5.20 -4.17 0.73
C GLY A 4 6.58 -4.81 0.85
N ASP A 5 7.36 -4.73 -0.22
CA ASP A 5 8.68 -5.38 -0.30
C ASP A 5 9.77 -4.54 0.39
N PHE A 6 9.69 -3.22 0.30
CA PHE A 6 10.61 -2.29 0.95
C PHE A 6 9.85 -1.15 1.62
N VAL A 7 10.31 -0.75 2.80
CA VAL A 7 9.80 0.39 3.57
C VAL A 7 10.96 1.31 3.89
N PHE A 8 10.85 2.57 3.47
CA PHE A 8 11.73 3.65 3.88
C PHE A 8 10.89 4.60 4.71
N ALA A 9 11.25 4.82 5.97
CA ALA A 9 10.47 5.65 6.86
C ALA A 9 11.38 6.51 7.75
N SER A 10 10.91 7.71 8.06
CA SER A 10 11.50 8.61 9.05
C SER A 10 10.39 9.20 9.91
N LEU A 11 10.60 9.21 11.22
CA LEU A 11 9.70 9.83 12.19
C LEU A 11 10.40 11.06 12.76
N ILE A 12 9.80 12.23 12.56
CA ILE A 12 10.33 13.53 13.03
C ILE A 12 9.15 14.26 13.69
N ASP A 13 9.30 14.67 14.95
CA ASP A 13 8.29 15.43 15.69
C ASP A 13 6.86 14.83 15.64
N GLY A 14 6.77 13.50 15.72
CA GLY A 14 5.49 12.77 15.66
C GLY A 14 4.92 12.62 14.25
N GLU A 15 5.61 13.13 13.23
CA GLU A 15 5.22 13.00 11.84
C GLU A 15 5.96 11.85 11.15
N LEU A 16 5.21 10.85 10.71
CA LEU A 16 5.73 9.72 9.97
C LEU A 16 5.73 10.03 8.47
N ASN A 17 6.93 10.17 7.92
CA ASN A 17 7.18 10.24 6.48
C ASN A 17 7.60 8.87 5.99
N TYR A 18 6.96 8.35 4.95
CA TYR A 18 7.20 6.98 4.50
C TYR A 18 7.08 6.80 2.99
N THR A 19 7.83 5.84 2.47
CA THR A 19 7.71 5.32 1.11
C THR A 19 7.74 3.79 1.16
N ILE A 20 6.75 3.15 0.57
CA ILE A 20 6.62 1.69 0.54
C ILE A 20 6.48 1.22 -0.91
N THR A 21 7.20 0.18 -1.31
CA THR A 21 7.11 -0.39 -2.67
C THR A 21 6.32 -1.68 -2.71
N ASN A 22 5.64 -1.95 -3.82
CA ASN A 22 4.97 -3.23 -4.12
C ASN A 22 3.98 -3.72 -3.02
N LEU A 23 3.21 -2.81 -2.43
CA LEU A 23 2.21 -3.10 -1.40
C LEU A 23 0.79 -3.18 -1.96
N THR A 24 -0.08 -3.88 -1.24
CA THR A 24 -1.54 -3.72 -1.37
C THR A 24 -2.16 -3.11 -0.12
N LYS A 25 -1.48 -3.17 1.04
CA LYS A 25 -1.95 -2.60 2.30
C LYS A 25 -0.79 -2.11 3.17
N ALA A 26 -1.01 -1.01 3.87
CA ALA A 26 -0.15 -0.51 4.94
C ALA A 26 -1.01 0.11 6.05
N THR A 27 -0.64 -0.18 7.29
CA THR A 27 -1.27 0.35 8.50
C THR A 27 -0.21 0.81 9.49
N TYR A 28 -0.58 1.71 10.38
CA TYR A 28 0.19 2.07 11.57
C TYR A 28 -0.79 2.03 12.74
N GLU A 29 -0.58 1.08 13.66
CA GLU A 29 -1.56 0.77 14.72
C GLU A 29 -2.97 0.55 14.15
N GLU A 30 -3.97 1.32 14.59
CA GLU A 30 -5.35 1.26 14.11
C GLU A 30 -5.59 2.11 12.84
N GLN A 31 -4.60 2.89 12.41
CA GLN A 31 -4.71 3.79 11.27
C GLN A 31 -4.34 3.10 9.95
N ILE A 32 -5.20 3.27 8.94
CA ILE A 32 -4.93 2.83 7.57
C ILE A 32 -4.10 3.91 6.86
N LEU A 33 -2.87 3.57 6.48
CA LEU A 33 -1.98 4.43 5.71
C LEU A 33 -2.23 4.28 4.20
N TYR A 34 -2.52 3.06 3.77
CA TYR A 34 -2.91 2.73 2.41
C TYR A 34 -3.69 1.43 2.36
N GLU A 35 -4.77 1.41 1.57
CA GLU A 35 -5.50 0.20 1.24
C GLU A 35 -5.86 0.22 -0.25
N GLY A 36 -5.33 -0.76 -0.98
CA GLY A 36 -5.58 -0.92 -2.41
C GLY A 36 -7.06 -1.24 -2.64
N ARG A 37 -7.67 -0.54 -3.59
CA ARG A 37 -9.05 -0.80 -4.00
C ARG A 37 -9.09 -1.89 -5.07
N PRO A 38 -10.19 -2.66 -5.16
CA PRO A 38 -10.39 -3.58 -6.27
C PRO A 38 -10.25 -2.86 -7.62
N SER A 39 -9.52 -3.47 -8.54
CA SER A 39 -9.39 -3.05 -9.92
C SER A 39 -9.74 -4.21 -10.84
N TYR A 40 -10.09 -3.88 -12.08
CA TYR A 40 -10.39 -4.88 -13.10
C TYR A 40 -9.12 -5.15 -13.91
N PHE A 41 -8.67 -6.40 -13.91
CA PHE A 41 -7.50 -6.83 -14.68
C PHE A 41 -7.99 -7.57 -15.92
N TYR A 42 -7.72 -6.98 -17.07
CA TYR A 42 -7.93 -7.61 -18.36
C TYR A 42 -6.71 -8.47 -18.73
N LEU A 43 -6.89 -9.40 -19.66
CA LEU A 43 -5.80 -10.18 -20.28
C LEU A 43 -5.11 -11.13 -19.31
N ALA A 44 -5.88 -12.02 -18.69
CA ALA A 44 -5.31 -13.14 -17.97
C ALA A 44 -4.50 -14.03 -18.94
N PHE A 45 -3.18 -14.17 -18.71
CA PHE A 45 -2.26 -14.91 -19.58
C PHE A 45 -2.53 -16.41 -19.66
N ASP A 46 -3.30 -16.94 -18.71
CA ASP A 46 -3.73 -18.33 -18.65
C ASP A 46 -5.04 -18.61 -19.41
N GLY A 47 -5.62 -17.60 -20.06
CA GLY A 47 -6.89 -17.70 -20.79
C GLY A 47 -8.12 -17.81 -19.88
N SER A 48 -7.96 -17.59 -18.56
CA SER A 48 -9.09 -17.48 -17.65
C SER A 48 -9.93 -16.21 -17.92
N ARG A 49 -11.13 -16.16 -17.34
CA ARG A 49 -12.00 -14.98 -17.46
C ARG A 49 -11.40 -13.81 -16.70
N ASP A 50 -11.56 -12.61 -17.25
CA ASP A 50 -11.21 -11.38 -16.55
C ASP A 50 -11.91 -11.32 -15.19
N ALA A 51 -11.16 -10.92 -14.16
CA ALA A 51 -11.61 -10.90 -12.77
C ALA A 51 -11.18 -9.60 -12.08
N SER A 52 -11.94 -9.20 -11.07
CA SER A 52 -11.52 -8.14 -10.16
C SER A 52 -10.54 -8.67 -9.12
N GLY A 53 -9.60 -7.83 -8.71
CA GLY A 53 -8.65 -8.16 -7.65
C GLY A 53 -8.00 -6.90 -7.08
N ILE A 54 -7.07 -7.06 -6.14
CA ILE A 54 -6.27 -5.95 -5.62
C ILE A 54 -4.86 -6.07 -6.21
N GLY A 55 -4.48 -5.10 -7.03
CA GLY A 55 -3.16 -5.03 -7.64
C GLY A 55 -2.13 -4.46 -6.67
N LYS A 56 -0.90 -4.96 -6.73
CA LYS A 56 0.23 -4.34 -6.03
C LYS A 56 0.50 -2.96 -6.62
N MET A 57 0.53 -1.95 -5.77
CA MET A 57 0.97 -0.62 -6.14
C MET A 57 2.49 -0.57 -6.17
N ARG A 58 3.07 -0.02 -7.24
CA ARG A 58 4.53 0.02 -7.43
C ARG A 58 5.23 0.76 -6.30
N TYR A 59 4.75 1.94 -5.94
CA TYR A 59 5.16 2.62 -4.70
C TYR A 59 4.05 3.53 -4.16
N TRP A 60 4.00 3.70 -2.85
CA TRP A 60 3.26 4.73 -2.14
C TRP A 60 4.23 5.66 -1.44
N ARG A 61 3.96 6.95 -1.44
CA ARG A 61 4.63 7.92 -0.56
C ARG A 61 3.56 8.65 0.22
N GLY A 62 3.71 8.71 1.53
CA GLY A 62 2.79 9.39 2.42
C GLY A 62 3.50 10.09 3.56
N GLN A 63 2.74 10.97 4.18
CA GLN A 63 3.11 11.75 5.36
C GLN A 63 1.88 11.77 6.25
N VAL A 64 2.05 11.43 7.52
CA VAL A 64 0.95 11.34 8.48
C VAL A 64 1.42 11.80 9.85
N GLN A 65 0.64 12.68 10.47
CA GLN A 65 0.82 13.00 11.88
C GLN A 65 0.29 11.82 12.68
N LEU A 66 1.16 11.21 13.49
CA LEU A 66 0.74 10.18 14.41
C LEU A 66 0.07 10.86 15.60
N GLU A 67 -1.16 10.46 15.90
CA GLU A 67 -1.76 10.84 17.18
C GLU A 67 -0.99 10.13 18.32
N PRO A 68 -0.76 10.80 19.46
CA PRO A 68 -0.01 10.24 20.58
C PRO A 68 -0.73 9.09 21.30
#